data_AF-A0A8C9X0Y5-F1
#
_entry.id   AF-A0A8C9X0Y5-F1
#
_cell.length_a   1.000
_cell.length_b   1.000
_cell.length_c   1.000
_cell.angle_alpha   90.00
_cell.angle_beta   90.00
_cell.angle_gamma   90.00
#
_symmetry.space_group_name_H-M   'P 1'
#
loop_
_entity.id
_entity.type
_entity.pdbx_description
1 polymer ?
#
loop_
_entity_poly.entity_id
_entity_poly.type
_entity_poly.pdbx_seq_one_letter_code
_entity_poly.pdbx_strand_id
1 'polypeptide(L)'
;MLFVIRPKINNVEYIADSTFSFFLGDTTGQRVKVIVTDFMKDNVFSEIEDQLRDLNIGVLGWIFFFIFLPKQMNSVNPYICLKSDFIFLFPQMCKIILPGMENREKGVIVNISSGVASIPFPLYTLYAASKVFVERFSQGLQAEYKDKGIIIQTVAPFGVSTRLAGYQSTNIVTLSPEDFVKSSLQYLRAGDKTHGSVCHIVLGWLLQSIPLKVLYSEIYIHIYPSPDREVTSDRI
;
A
#
# COMPACT_ATOMS: atom_id res chain seq x y z
N MET A 1 -8.13 16.50 -13.39
CA MET A 1 -6.71 16.32 -13.71
C MET A 1 -6.16 15.26 -12.76
N LEU A 2 -5.67 14.15 -13.30
CA LEU A 2 -5.09 13.04 -12.56
C LEU A 2 -3.58 13.23 -12.49
N PHE A 3 -2.98 13.05 -11.32
CA PHE A 3 -1.52 12.97 -11.23
C PHE A 3 -1.12 11.62 -10.65
N VAL A 4 -0.02 11.07 -11.16
CA VAL A 4 0.51 9.78 -10.74
C VAL A 4 2.00 9.97 -10.46
N ILE A 5 2.42 9.71 -9.23
CA ILE A 5 3.83 9.70 -8.85
C ILE A 5 4.33 8.27 -8.94
N ARG A 6 5.40 8.03 -9.70
CA ARG A 6 6.01 6.72 -9.83
C ARG A 6 7.45 6.71 -9.30
N PRO A 7 7.82 5.73 -8.45
CA PRO A 7 9.21 5.55 -8.05
C PRO A 7 10.03 5.05 -9.24
N LYS A 8 11.20 5.63 -9.45
CA LYS A 8 12.21 5.08 -10.34
C LYS A 8 12.98 3.98 -9.60
N ILE A 9 12.82 2.73 -10.03
CA ILE A 9 13.54 1.57 -9.49
C ILE A 9 14.45 1.04 -10.61
N ASN A 10 15.77 1.00 -10.35
CA ASN A 10 16.87 0.60 -11.26
C ASN A 10 16.50 -0.17 -12.55
N ASN A 11 17.01 0.28 -13.71
CA ASN A 11 17.01 -0.36 -15.05
C ASN A 11 15.71 -1.00 -15.57
N VAL A 12 14.59 -0.92 -14.84
CA VAL A 12 13.28 -1.28 -15.37
C VAL A 12 12.74 -0.03 -16.06
N GLU A 13 12.91 0.01 -17.39
CA GLU A 13 12.15 0.92 -18.24
C GLU A 13 10.66 0.60 -18.06
N TYR A 14 9.99 1.37 -17.22
CA TYR A 14 8.54 1.47 -17.30
C TYR A 14 8.19 2.00 -18.70
N ILE A 15 7.11 1.49 -19.29
CA ILE A 15 6.53 1.96 -20.56
C ILE A 15 6.70 3.48 -20.64
N ALA A 16 7.37 3.96 -21.70
CA ALA A 16 7.76 5.35 -21.86
C ALA A 16 6.69 6.32 -21.31
N ASP A 17 7.11 7.22 -20.41
CA ASP A 17 6.24 8.01 -19.53
C ASP A 17 5.16 8.81 -20.29
N SER A 18 5.48 9.24 -21.51
CA SER A 18 4.57 9.90 -22.44
C SER A 18 3.46 8.96 -22.93
N THR A 19 3.78 7.71 -23.26
CA THR A 19 2.84 6.68 -23.69
C THR A 19 1.87 6.31 -22.57
N PHE A 20 2.34 6.21 -21.32
CA PHE A 20 1.48 5.91 -20.17
C PHE A 20 0.52 7.08 -19.85
N SER A 21 1.05 8.31 -19.85
CA SER A 21 0.22 9.52 -19.65
C SER A 21 -0.82 9.68 -20.77
N PHE A 22 -0.41 9.48 -22.02
CA PHE A 22 -1.28 9.53 -23.20
C PHE A 22 -2.37 8.47 -23.13
N PHE A 23 -2.01 7.21 -22.87
CA PHE A 23 -2.96 6.12 -22.75
C PHE A 23 -4.01 6.36 -21.66
N LEU A 24 -3.59 6.81 -20.47
CA LEU A 24 -4.52 7.16 -19.39
C LEU A 24 -5.41 8.34 -19.78
N GLY A 25 -4.84 9.36 -20.42
CA GLY A 25 -5.58 10.53 -20.88
C GLY A 25 -6.65 10.17 -21.90
N ASP A 26 -6.31 9.34 -22.87
CA ASP A 26 -7.23 8.85 -23.92
C ASP A 26 -8.34 7.97 -23.33
N THR A 27 -7.97 7.04 -22.45
CA THR A 27 -8.93 6.11 -21.82
C THR A 27 -9.91 6.81 -20.88
N THR A 28 -9.45 7.82 -20.14
CA THR A 28 -10.26 8.48 -19.10
C THR A 28 -10.89 9.81 -19.54
N GLY A 29 -10.44 10.37 -20.66
CA GLY A 29 -10.78 11.74 -21.08
C GLY A 29 -10.25 12.84 -20.14
N GLN A 30 -9.38 12.49 -19.18
CA GLN A 30 -8.84 13.42 -18.19
C GLN A 30 -7.45 13.91 -18.58
N ARG A 31 -7.10 15.14 -18.19
CA ARG A 31 -5.70 15.58 -18.22
C ARG A 31 -4.89 14.77 -17.20
N VAL A 32 -3.79 14.17 -17.64
CA VAL A 32 -2.90 13.34 -16.81
C VAL A 32 -1.52 14.01 -16.72
N LYS A 33 -0.98 14.10 -15.51
CA LYS A 33 0.40 14.53 -15.23
C LYS A 33 1.14 13.40 -14.52
N VAL A 34 2.16 12.84 -15.17
CA VAL A 34 2.99 11.79 -14.57
C VAL A 34 4.25 12.45 -14.01
N ILE A 35 4.56 12.19 -12.74
CA ILE A 35 5.79 12.65 -12.09
C ILE A 35 6.61 11.39 -11.77
N VAL A 36 7.73 11.22 -12.46
CA VAL A 36 8.67 10.13 -12.19
C VAL A 36 9.76 10.67 -11.29
N THR A 37 9.94 10.06 -10.13
CA THR A 37 10.95 10.50 -9.18
C THR A 37 11.69 9.33 -8.57
N ASP A 38 12.97 9.54 -8.28
CA ASP A 38 13.78 8.60 -7.54
C ASP A 38 13.81 9.06 -6.08
N PHE A 39 12.98 8.43 -5.24
CA PHE A 39 12.88 8.74 -3.81
C PHE A 39 14.16 8.49 -3.01
N MET A 40 15.21 7.96 -3.65
CA MET A 40 16.53 7.78 -3.04
C MET A 40 17.42 9.02 -3.15
N LYS A 41 17.01 10.03 -3.91
CA LYS A 41 17.75 11.29 -4.08
C LYS A 41 17.37 12.31 -3.00
N ASP A 42 18.31 13.20 -2.69
CA ASP A 42 18.05 14.37 -1.85
C ASP A 42 17.10 15.35 -2.57
N ASN A 43 16.33 16.14 -1.82
CA ASN A 43 15.42 17.20 -2.31
C ASN A 43 14.25 16.74 -3.22
N VAL A 44 13.92 15.46 -3.26
CA VAL A 44 12.79 14.94 -4.05
C VAL A 44 11.46 15.62 -3.70
N PHE A 45 11.22 15.88 -2.41
CA PHE A 45 9.96 16.47 -1.96
C PHE A 45 9.78 17.92 -2.38
N SER A 46 10.85 18.73 -2.42
CA SER A 46 10.76 20.10 -2.92
C SER A 46 10.47 20.13 -4.43
N GLU A 47 11.06 19.20 -5.19
CA GLU A 47 10.77 19.08 -6.62
C GLU A 47 9.31 18.66 -6.87
N ILE A 48 8.80 17.72 -6.08
CA ILE A 48 7.38 17.33 -6.14
C ILE A 48 6.50 18.53 -5.78
N GLU A 49 6.80 19.23 -4.70
CA GLU A 49 6.01 20.40 -4.25
C GLU A 49 5.96 21.50 -5.31
N ASP A 50 7.08 21.84 -5.94
CA ASP A 50 7.15 22.82 -7.03
C ASP A 50 6.30 22.38 -8.23
N GLN A 51 6.32 21.09 -8.58
CA GLN A 51 5.49 20.55 -9.65
C GLN A 51 3.99 20.51 -9.32
N LEU A 52 3.63 20.52 -8.04
CA LEU A 52 2.24 20.46 -7.57
C LEU A 52 1.65 21.84 -7.21
N ARG A 53 2.48 22.89 -7.12
CA ARG A 53 2.09 24.23 -6.62
C ARG A 53 0.82 24.81 -7.25
N ASP A 54 0.67 24.67 -8.57
CA ASP A 54 -0.46 25.26 -9.31
C ASP A 54 -1.65 24.31 -9.46
N LEU A 55 -1.65 23.17 -8.75
CA LEU A 55 -2.65 22.11 -8.91
C LEU A 55 -3.60 22.01 -7.72
N ASN A 56 -4.90 22.04 -8.02
CA ASN A 56 -5.94 21.73 -7.04
C ASN A 56 -6.12 20.22 -6.89
N ILE A 57 -5.37 19.63 -5.95
CA ILE A 57 -5.38 18.19 -5.68
C ILE A 57 -6.60 17.81 -4.83
N GLY A 58 -7.62 17.20 -5.46
CA GLY A 58 -8.82 16.73 -4.77
C GLY A 58 -8.75 15.30 -4.24
N VAL A 59 -7.90 14.44 -4.83
CA VAL A 59 -7.77 13.04 -4.45
C VAL A 59 -6.28 12.66 -4.43
N LEU A 60 -5.85 11.99 -3.37
CA LEU A 60 -4.54 11.36 -3.24
C LEU A 60 -4.74 9.85 -3.03
N GLY A 61 -4.21 9.04 -3.93
CA GLY A 61 -4.11 7.59 -3.74
C GLY A 61 -2.67 7.20 -3.47
N TRP A 62 -2.38 6.59 -2.31
CA TRP A 62 -1.03 6.12 -1.99
C TRP A 62 -0.97 4.60 -1.90
N ILE A 63 -0.10 4.00 -2.71
CA ILE A 63 0.21 2.58 -2.66
C ILE A 63 1.66 2.44 -2.19
N PHE A 64 1.85 2.23 -0.89
CA PHE A 64 3.18 2.01 -0.34
C PHE A 64 3.71 0.62 -0.74
N PHE A 65 4.89 0.58 -1.35
CA PHE A 65 5.55 -0.66 -1.77
C PHE A 65 6.83 -0.86 -0.97
N PHE A 66 6.90 -1.99 -0.26
CA PHE A 66 8.13 -2.48 0.35
C PHE A 66 8.60 -3.69 -0.46
N ILE A 67 9.84 -3.67 -0.94
CA ILE A 67 10.41 -4.80 -1.68
C ILE A 67 10.48 -6.00 -0.74
N PHE A 68 9.73 -7.03 -1.11
CA PHE A 68 9.69 -8.33 -0.46
C PHE A 68 11.09 -8.97 -0.51
N LEU A 69 11.73 -9.11 0.65
CA LEU A 69 12.88 -9.99 0.83
C LEU A 69 12.42 -11.13 1.75
N PRO A 70 12.04 -12.30 1.21
CA PRO A 70 11.73 -13.49 2.01
C PRO A 70 13.04 -14.06 2.53
N LYS A 71 13.62 -13.40 3.51
CA LYS A 71 14.87 -13.81 4.12
C LYS A 71 14.73 -13.66 5.63
N GLN A 72 15.13 -14.71 6.36
CA GLN A 72 15.27 -14.63 7.81
C GLN A 72 16.11 -13.39 8.16
N MET A 73 15.78 -12.75 9.28
CA MET A 73 16.42 -11.51 9.74
C MET A 73 17.96 -11.61 9.78
N ASN A 74 18.50 -12.82 9.94
CA ASN A 74 19.93 -13.13 9.95
C ASN A 74 20.67 -12.91 8.63
N SER A 75 19.96 -12.81 7.49
CA SER A 75 20.56 -12.68 6.15
C SER A 75 20.21 -11.37 5.44
N VAL A 76 19.49 -10.48 6.13
CA VAL A 76 19.12 -9.16 5.62
C VAL A 76 20.08 -8.14 6.23
N ASN A 77 20.84 -7.45 5.38
CA ASN A 77 21.65 -6.33 5.83
C ASN A 77 20.69 -5.25 6.41
N PRO A 78 20.81 -4.87 7.70
CA PRO A 78 19.93 -3.87 8.31
C PRO A 78 19.97 -2.51 7.59
N TYR A 79 21.06 -2.21 6.87
CA TYR A 79 21.20 -1.02 6.02
C TYR A 79 20.33 -1.05 4.75
N ILE A 80 19.94 -2.24 4.24
CA ILE A 80 19.05 -2.38 3.07
C ILE A 80 17.57 -2.40 3.50
N CYS A 81 17.31 -2.86 4.73
CA CYS A 81 15.96 -3.03 5.26
C CYS A 81 15.31 -1.72 5.73
N LEU A 82 16.13 -0.75 6.12
CA LEU A 82 15.70 0.53 6.65
C LEU A 82 16.63 1.61 6.09
N LYS A 83 16.45 2.00 4.83
CA LYS A 83 16.38 3.45 4.64
C LYS A 83 15.07 3.86 5.29
N SER A 84 15.17 4.25 6.57
CA SER A 84 14.15 4.89 7.39
C SER A 84 13.27 5.87 6.60
N ASP A 85 13.85 6.48 5.57
CA ASP A 85 13.24 7.40 4.61
C ASP A 85 11.95 6.88 3.94
N PHE A 86 11.83 5.57 3.66
CA PHE A 86 10.65 5.03 2.97
C PHE A 86 9.36 5.18 3.80
N ILE A 87 9.44 4.92 5.11
CA ILE A 87 8.31 5.13 6.04
C ILE A 87 7.92 6.61 6.09
N PHE A 88 8.89 7.52 5.93
CA PHE A 88 8.65 8.96 5.94
C PHE A 88 8.09 9.51 4.63
N LEU A 89 8.16 8.78 3.50
CA LEU A 89 7.65 9.31 2.22
C LEU A 89 6.17 9.67 2.27
N PHE A 90 5.36 8.80 2.89
CA PHE A 90 3.93 9.01 2.99
C PHE A 90 3.57 10.23 3.87
N PRO A 91 4.12 10.38 5.10
CA PRO A 91 3.98 11.61 5.88
C PRO A 91 4.40 12.87 5.12
N GLN A 92 5.51 12.84 4.38
CA GLN A 92 5.97 14.00 3.59
C GLN A 92 4.99 14.36 2.47
N MET A 93 4.46 13.37 1.75
CA MET A 93 3.42 13.61 0.74
C MET A 93 2.14 14.20 1.35
N CYS A 94 1.74 13.71 2.52
CA CYS A 94 0.61 14.29 3.26
C CYS A 94 0.88 15.75 3.63
N LYS A 95 2.08 16.07 4.12
CA LYS A 95 2.50 17.44 4.46
C LYS A 95 2.39 18.40 3.27
N ILE A 96 2.73 17.94 2.05
CA ILE A 96 2.64 18.76 0.83
C ILE A 96 1.17 19.01 0.43
N ILE A 97 0.32 17.99 0.55
CA ILE A 97 -1.02 18.01 -0.06
C ILE A 97 -2.12 18.49 0.90
N LEU A 98 -2.02 18.15 2.19
CA LEU A 98 -3.04 18.44 3.20
C LEU A 98 -3.35 19.93 3.35
N PRO A 99 -2.37 20.87 3.37
CA PRO A 99 -2.68 22.30 3.51
C PRO A 99 -3.62 22.80 2.40
N GLY A 100 -3.40 22.34 1.16
CA GLY A 100 -4.26 22.69 0.04
C GLY A 100 -5.66 22.10 0.17
N MET A 101 -5.79 20.85 0.65
CA MET A 101 -7.10 20.22 0.88
C MET A 101 -7.86 20.91 2.01
N GLU A 102 -7.16 21.30 3.08
CA GLU A 102 -7.72 21.97 4.25
C GLU A 102 -8.22 23.37 3.91
N ASN A 103 -7.44 24.16 3.18
CA ASN A 103 -7.85 25.49 2.70
C ASN A 103 -9.14 25.47 1.85
N ARG A 104 -9.46 24.33 1.24
CA ARG A 104 -10.66 24.13 0.43
C ARG A 104 -11.76 23.35 1.15
N GLU A 105 -11.50 22.93 2.40
CA GLU A 105 -12.35 22.05 3.20
C GLU A 105 -12.83 20.82 2.42
N LYS A 106 -11.98 20.31 1.52
CA LYS A 106 -12.36 19.26 0.57
C LYS A 106 -11.15 18.51 0.06
N GLY A 107 -11.13 17.22 0.35
CA GLY A 107 -10.12 16.29 -0.17
C GLY A 107 -10.43 14.85 0.17
N VAL A 108 -9.82 13.93 -0.58
CA VAL A 108 -9.87 12.49 -0.29
C VAL A 108 -8.46 11.91 -0.34
N ILE A 109 -8.05 11.19 0.69
CA ILE A 109 -6.81 10.42 0.74
C ILE A 109 -7.18 8.95 0.92
N VAL A 110 -6.76 8.09 -0.01
CA VAL A 110 -6.95 6.64 0.08
C VAL A 110 -5.59 5.96 0.11
N ASN A 111 -5.30 5.29 1.22
CA ASN A 111 -4.02 4.61 1.43
C ASN A 111 -4.22 3.10 1.41
N ILE A 112 -3.32 2.38 0.73
CA ILE A 112 -3.39 0.93 0.63
C ILE A 112 -2.48 0.26 1.68
N SER A 113 -3.11 -0.31 2.71
CA SER A 113 -2.50 -1.22 3.68
C SER A 113 -2.50 -2.65 3.14
N SER A 114 -2.65 -3.66 4.00
CA SER A 114 -2.77 -5.07 3.66
C SER A 114 -3.55 -5.81 4.75
N GLY A 115 -4.36 -6.79 4.38
CA GLY A 115 -5.00 -7.71 5.32
C GLY A 115 -3.96 -8.51 6.13
N VAL A 116 -2.75 -8.69 5.59
CA VAL A 116 -1.59 -9.30 6.28
C VAL A 116 -1.13 -8.45 7.48
N ALA A 117 -1.50 -7.17 7.56
CA ALA A 117 -1.25 -6.34 8.74
C ALA A 117 -2.18 -6.67 9.93
N SER A 118 -3.27 -7.41 9.70
CA SER A 118 -4.27 -7.70 10.73
C SER A 118 -3.86 -8.82 11.69
N ILE A 119 -2.99 -9.73 11.25
CA ILE A 119 -2.43 -10.79 12.09
C ILE A 119 -0.95 -10.96 11.74
N PRO A 120 -0.07 -11.33 12.68
CA PRO A 120 1.35 -11.43 12.37
C PRO A 120 1.63 -12.70 11.59
N PHE A 121 1.96 -12.54 10.30
CA PHE A 121 2.37 -13.63 9.43
C PHE A 121 3.89 -13.82 9.48
N PRO A 122 4.39 -15.01 9.85
CA PRO A 122 5.82 -15.34 9.74
C PRO A 122 6.32 -15.05 8.32
N LEU A 123 7.59 -14.62 8.19
CA LEU A 123 8.23 -14.19 6.92
C LEU A 123 7.72 -12.87 6.33
N TYR A 124 6.64 -12.29 6.86
CA TYR A 124 6.09 -10.99 6.43
C TYR A 124 6.31 -9.87 7.45
N THR A 125 7.14 -10.06 8.47
CA THR A 125 7.27 -9.16 9.64
C THR A 125 7.45 -7.69 9.26
N LEU A 126 8.44 -7.36 8.44
CA LEU A 126 8.73 -5.96 8.05
C LEU A 126 7.66 -5.38 7.13
N TYR A 127 7.17 -6.18 6.20
CA TYR A 127 6.07 -5.80 5.33
C TYR A 127 4.82 -5.47 6.16
N ALA A 128 4.41 -6.38 7.05
CA ALA A 128 3.27 -6.20 7.94
C ALA A 128 3.46 -4.96 8.83
N ALA A 129 4.63 -4.78 9.45
CA ALA A 129 4.92 -3.60 10.26
C ALA A 129 4.77 -2.28 9.47
N SER A 130 5.28 -2.23 8.24
CA SER A 130 5.14 -1.04 7.38
C SER A 130 3.67 -0.75 7.02
N LYS A 131 2.86 -1.80 6.84
CA LYS A 131 1.43 -1.67 6.53
C LYS A 131 0.61 -1.28 7.75
N VAL A 132 0.98 -1.76 8.94
CA VAL A 132 0.44 -1.27 10.22
C VAL A 132 0.75 0.22 10.40
N PHE A 133 1.96 0.68 10.09
CA PHE A 133 2.31 2.10 10.15
C PHE A 133 1.38 2.94 9.25
N VAL A 134 1.24 2.57 7.97
CA VAL A 134 0.35 3.28 7.02
C VAL A 134 -1.08 3.32 7.55
N GLU A 135 -1.57 2.20 8.09
CA GLU A 135 -2.92 2.12 8.68
C GLU A 135 -3.08 3.07 9.87
N ARG A 136 -2.23 2.97 10.88
CA ARG A 136 -2.36 3.77 12.11
C ARG A 136 -2.16 5.26 11.86
N PHE A 137 -1.19 5.62 11.03
CA PHE A 137 -0.95 7.01 10.65
C PHE A 137 -2.17 7.60 9.93
N SER A 138 -2.77 6.86 9.00
CA SER A 138 -3.96 7.32 8.27
C SER A 138 -5.19 7.46 9.17
N GLN A 139 -5.39 6.54 10.11
CA GLN A 139 -6.50 6.64 11.09
C GLN A 139 -6.32 7.87 12.00
N GLY A 140 -5.09 8.15 12.44
CA GLY A 140 -4.76 9.36 13.19
C GLY A 140 -5.10 10.63 12.40
N LEU A 141 -4.62 10.72 11.16
CA LEU A 141 -4.97 11.84 10.28
C LEU A 141 -6.47 11.95 10.03
N GLN A 142 -7.18 10.83 9.83
CA GLN A 142 -8.62 10.88 9.66
C GLN A 142 -9.31 11.49 10.89
N ALA A 143 -8.88 11.14 12.11
CA ALA A 143 -9.43 11.72 13.32
C ALA A 143 -9.14 13.23 13.44
N GLU A 144 -7.97 13.68 12.99
CA GLU A 144 -7.54 15.09 13.02
C GLU A 144 -8.22 15.96 11.95
N TYR A 145 -8.54 15.39 10.78
CA TYR A 145 -9.02 16.13 9.60
C TYR A 145 -10.49 15.87 9.24
N LYS A 146 -11.19 14.94 9.92
CA LYS A 146 -12.61 14.63 9.66
C LYS A 146 -13.52 15.86 9.67
N ASP A 147 -13.27 16.80 10.59
CA ASP A 147 -14.11 17.98 10.79
C ASP A 147 -13.73 19.12 9.81
N LYS A 148 -12.65 18.93 9.04
CA LYS A 148 -12.14 19.85 8.02
C LYS A 148 -12.61 19.49 6.61
N GLY A 149 -13.63 18.63 6.48
CA GLY A 149 -14.19 18.21 5.18
C GLY A 149 -13.28 17.29 4.35
N ILE A 150 -12.23 16.71 4.97
CA ILE A 150 -11.29 15.81 4.31
C ILE A 150 -11.59 14.37 4.74
N ILE A 151 -11.64 13.47 3.75
CA ILE A 151 -11.82 12.03 3.96
C ILE A 151 -10.46 11.37 3.79
N ILE A 152 -10.01 10.65 4.81
CA ILE A 152 -8.78 9.87 4.83
C ILE A 152 -9.18 8.45 5.20
N GLN A 153 -8.96 7.52 4.28
CA GLN A 153 -9.34 6.12 4.45
C GLN A 153 -8.15 5.21 4.14
N THR A 154 -7.95 4.20 5.00
CA THR A 154 -7.08 3.08 4.69
C THR A 154 -7.88 1.90 4.17
N VAL A 155 -7.42 1.31 3.07
CA VAL A 155 -7.96 0.06 2.53
C VAL A 155 -6.93 -1.05 2.76
N ALA A 156 -7.32 -2.12 3.46
CA ALA A 156 -6.51 -3.29 3.78
C ALA A 156 -6.97 -4.51 2.97
N PRO A 157 -6.58 -4.66 1.70
CA PRO A 157 -7.01 -5.77 0.86
C PRO A 157 -6.39 -7.11 1.30
N PHE A 158 -7.10 -8.20 1.04
CA PHE A 158 -6.52 -9.55 0.95
C PHE A 158 -6.16 -9.88 -0.51
N GLY A 159 -6.58 -11.03 -1.05
CA GLY A 159 -6.19 -11.49 -2.37
C GLY A 159 -6.66 -10.56 -3.49
N VAL A 160 -5.71 -9.99 -4.23
CA VAL A 160 -6.00 -9.24 -5.47
C VAL A 160 -5.05 -9.72 -6.56
N SER A 161 -5.63 -10.21 -7.67
CA SER A 161 -4.88 -10.78 -8.80
C SER A 161 -4.15 -9.69 -9.58
N THR A 162 -2.99 -9.29 -9.06
CA THR A 162 -2.11 -8.31 -9.69
C THR A 162 -0.86 -8.99 -10.23
N ARG A 163 -0.15 -8.29 -11.12
CA ARG A 163 1.22 -8.66 -11.54
C ARG A 163 2.13 -8.94 -10.36
N LEU A 164 2.00 -8.12 -9.31
CA LEU A 164 2.82 -8.23 -8.11
C LEU A 164 2.53 -9.49 -7.31
N ALA A 165 1.27 -9.92 -7.27
CA ALA A 165 0.85 -11.16 -6.64
C ALA A 165 1.13 -12.40 -7.52
N GLY A 166 1.76 -12.24 -8.69
CA GLY A 166 2.03 -13.34 -9.61
C GLY A 166 0.80 -13.83 -10.38
N TYR A 167 -0.21 -12.98 -10.58
CA TYR A 167 -1.45 -13.33 -11.28
C TYR A 167 -2.15 -14.58 -10.71
N GLN A 168 -2.33 -14.62 -9.39
CA GLN A 168 -3.13 -15.66 -8.76
C GLN A 168 -4.51 -15.77 -9.42
N SER A 169 -5.00 -16.98 -9.65
CA SER A 169 -6.33 -17.17 -10.20
C SER A 169 -7.37 -16.52 -9.30
N THR A 170 -8.31 -15.81 -9.92
CA THR A 170 -9.42 -15.20 -9.19
C THR A 170 -10.32 -16.29 -8.60
N ASN A 171 -10.84 -16.03 -7.40
CA ASN A 171 -11.74 -16.92 -6.68
C ASN A 171 -12.61 -16.10 -5.72
N ILE A 172 -13.31 -16.77 -4.80
CA ILE A 172 -14.23 -16.12 -3.84
C ILE A 172 -13.53 -15.07 -2.97
N VAL A 173 -12.24 -15.26 -2.68
CA VAL A 173 -11.41 -14.41 -1.82
C VAL A 173 -10.39 -13.61 -2.62
N THR A 174 -9.97 -14.09 -3.80
CA THR A 174 -9.02 -13.37 -4.68
C THR A 174 -9.77 -12.66 -5.80
N LEU A 175 -9.85 -11.32 -5.72
CA LEU A 175 -10.58 -10.51 -6.70
C LEU A 175 -9.67 -10.01 -7.83
N SER A 176 -10.27 -9.67 -8.97
CA SER A 176 -9.58 -8.87 -9.99
C SER A 176 -9.31 -7.45 -9.46
N PRO A 177 -8.27 -6.75 -9.94
CA PRO A 177 -8.03 -5.36 -9.55
C PRO A 177 -9.23 -4.45 -9.84
N GLU A 178 -9.88 -4.64 -10.99
CA GLU A 178 -11.03 -3.85 -11.43
C GLU A 178 -12.24 -4.04 -10.52
N ASP A 179 -12.58 -5.28 -10.18
CA ASP A 179 -13.70 -5.58 -9.29
C ASP A 179 -13.40 -5.15 -7.86
N PHE A 180 -12.14 -5.29 -7.43
CA PHE A 180 -11.72 -4.82 -6.12
C PHE A 180 -11.87 -3.30 -6.00
N VAL A 181 -11.40 -2.52 -6.98
CA VAL A 181 -11.53 -1.05 -6.96
C VAL A 181 -13.00 -0.64 -7.01
N LYS A 182 -13.80 -1.23 -7.89
CA LYS A 182 -15.25 -0.95 -7.97
C LYS A 182 -15.95 -1.19 -6.63
N SER A 183 -15.67 -2.32 -6.00
CA SER A 183 -16.18 -2.65 -4.67
C SER A 183 -15.67 -1.65 -3.63
N SER A 184 -14.37 -1.38 -3.60
CA SER A 184 -13.75 -0.55 -2.56
C SER A 184 -14.27 0.89 -2.57
N LEU A 185 -14.53 1.46 -3.75
CA LEU A 185 -15.04 2.82 -3.88
C LEU A 185 -16.45 2.99 -3.30
N GLN A 186 -17.25 1.92 -3.21
CA GLN A 186 -18.56 1.95 -2.54
C GLN A 186 -18.43 2.20 -1.03
N TYR A 187 -17.27 1.89 -0.45
CA TYR A 187 -17.00 2.02 0.99
C TYR A 187 -16.20 3.26 1.36
N LEU A 188 -15.96 4.20 0.43
CA LEU A 188 -15.08 5.37 0.65
C LEU A 188 -15.45 6.25 1.86
N ARG A 189 -16.67 6.10 2.40
CA ARG A 189 -17.18 6.79 3.59
C ARG A 189 -17.61 5.86 4.73
N ALA A 190 -17.41 4.55 4.58
CA ALA A 190 -17.86 3.55 5.55
C ALA A 190 -17.01 3.51 6.84
N GLY A 191 -15.89 4.25 6.88
CA GLY A 191 -14.99 4.30 8.03
C GLY A 191 -13.60 4.79 7.64
N ASP A 192 -12.73 4.86 8.64
CA ASP A 192 -11.30 5.18 8.53
C ASP A 192 -10.46 4.00 8.03
N LYS A 193 -10.93 2.76 8.24
CA LYS A 193 -10.36 1.52 7.71
C LYS A 193 -11.44 0.64 7.07
N THR A 194 -11.14 0.10 5.89
CA THR A 194 -11.96 -0.92 5.23
C THR A 194 -11.09 -2.04 4.67
N HIS A 195 -11.69 -3.16 4.25
CA HIS A 195 -10.98 -4.21 3.50
C HIS A 195 -11.30 -4.19 1.99
N GLY A 196 -12.05 -3.18 1.53
CA GLY A 196 -12.39 -2.92 0.12
C GLY A 196 -13.44 -3.85 -0.51
N SER A 197 -13.76 -5.00 0.09
CA SER A 197 -14.83 -5.88 -0.40
C SER A 197 -15.49 -6.67 0.72
N VAL A 198 -16.72 -7.16 0.47
CA VAL A 198 -17.48 -7.95 1.44
C VAL A 198 -16.73 -9.25 1.81
N CYS A 199 -16.19 -9.97 0.82
CA CYS A 199 -15.45 -11.20 1.09
C CYS A 199 -14.21 -10.94 1.95
N HIS A 200 -13.50 -9.83 1.70
CA HIS A 200 -12.36 -9.42 2.50
C HIS A 200 -12.76 -8.94 3.91
N ILE A 201 -13.91 -8.28 4.06
CA ILE A 201 -14.44 -7.88 5.37
C ILE A 201 -14.74 -9.14 6.22
N VAL A 202 -15.43 -10.12 5.63
CA VAL A 202 -15.75 -11.39 6.31
C VAL A 202 -14.47 -12.14 6.68
N LEU A 203 -13.50 -12.21 5.76
CA LEU A 203 -12.21 -12.86 6.03
C LEU A 203 -11.43 -12.15 7.14
N GLY A 204 -11.37 -10.82 7.10
CA GLY A 204 -10.69 -10.01 8.11
C GLY A 204 -11.31 -10.21 9.49
N TRP A 205 -12.63 -10.22 9.58
CA TRP A 205 -13.36 -10.52 10.81
C TRP A 205 -13.07 -11.93 11.32
N LEU A 206 -13.08 -12.94 10.44
CA LEU A 206 -12.79 -14.32 10.80
C LEU A 206 -11.36 -14.45 11.36
N LEU A 207 -10.36 -13.91 10.66
CA LEU A 207 -8.97 -13.98 11.09
C LEU A 207 -8.71 -13.26 12.41
N GLN A 208 -9.33 -12.10 12.64
CA GLN A 208 -9.20 -11.35 13.88
C GLN A 208 -9.95 -11.99 15.06
N SER A 209 -10.96 -12.82 14.77
CA SER A 209 -11.71 -13.55 15.80
C SER A 209 -10.95 -14.75 16.33
N ILE A 210 -9.94 -15.24 15.61
CA ILE A 210 -9.10 -16.36 16.07
C ILE A 210 -8.10 -15.81 17.11
N PRO A 211 -8.07 -16.34 18.33
CA PRO A 211 -7.08 -15.94 19.32
C PRO A 211 -5.67 -16.14 18.77
N LEU A 212 -4.82 -15.11 18.88
CA LEU A 212 -3.45 -15.16 18.38
C LEU A 212 -2.69 -16.41 18.83
N LYS A 213 -2.89 -16.87 20.07
CA LYS A 213 -2.27 -18.09 20.61
C LYS A 213 -2.54 -19.35 19.76
N VAL A 214 -3.70 -19.42 19.11
CA VAL A 214 -4.07 -20.53 18.21
C VAL A 214 -3.32 -20.41 16.89
N LEU A 215 -3.24 -19.20 16.32
CA LEU A 215 -2.47 -18.91 15.10
C LEU A 215 -0.97 -19.13 15.27
N TYR A 216 -0.46 -19.03 16.50
CA TYR A 216 0.94 -19.29 16.86
C TYR A 216 1.22 -20.69 17.41
N SER A 217 0.23 -21.58 17.43
CA SER A 217 0.49 -22.97 17.83
C SER A 217 1.50 -23.60 16.86
N GLU A 218 2.36 -24.49 17.37
CA GLU A 218 3.37 -25.25 16.59
C GLU A 218 2.78 -25.80 15.28
N ILE A 219 1.52 -26.24 15.31
CA ILE A 219 0.77 -26.78 14.17
C ILE A 219 0.70 -25.79 12.99
N TYR A 220 0.49 -24.50 13.25
CA TYR A 220 0.32 -23.49 12.21
C TYR A 220 1.66 -23.04 11.60
N ILE A 221 2.71 -22.99 12.42
CA ILE A 221 4.08 -22.69 11.98
C ILE A 221 4.64 -23.81 11.09
N HIS A 222 4.22 -25.06 11.30
CA HIS A 222 4.64 -26.19 10.46
C HIS A 222 4.02 -26.24 9.05
N ILE A 223 2.88 -25.56 8.82
CA ILE A 223 2.21 -25.49 7.51
C ILE A 223 2.96 -24.57 6.53
N TYR A 224 3.71 -23.58 7.04
CA TYR A 224 4.61 -22.77 6.22
C TYR A 224 6.00 -23.42 6.16
N PRO A 225 6.46 -23.88 4.99
CA PRO A 225 7.79 -24.46 4.89
C PRO A 225 8.84 -23.38 5.18
N SER A 226 9.65 -23.61 6.22
CA SER A 226 10.92 -22.89 6.36
C SER A 226 11.82 -23.34 5.20
N PRO A 227 12.43 -22.42 4.43
CA PRO A 227 13.30 -22.77 3.31
C PRO A 227 14.51 -23.63 3.70
N ASP A 228 14.80 -23.79 5.00
CA ASP A 228 15.95 -24.54 5.51
C ASP A 228 15.69 -26.03 5.79
N ARG A 229 14.47 -26.55 5.58
CA ARG A 229 14.15 -27.96 5.93
C ARG A 229 14.65 -29.02 4.92
N GLU A 230 15.27 -28.63 3.82
CA GLU A 230 15.80 -29.59 2.82
C GLU A 230 17.27 -30.00 3.05
N VAL A 231 17.99 -29.48 4.06
CA VAL A 231 19.46 -29.67 4.15
C VAL A 231 19.91 -30.68 5.22
N THR A 232 19.02 -31.33 5.96
CA THR A 232 19.42 -32.19 7.10
C THR A 232 19.00 -33.66 7.06
N SER A 233 18.59 -34.24 5.92
CA SER A 233 18.34 -35.70 5.83
C SER A 233 19.52 -36.54 5.36
N ASP A 234 20.60 -35.95 4.82
CA ASP A 234 21.68 -36.72 4.18
C ASP A 234 22.99 -36.72 4.98
N ARG A 235 22.90 -36.93 6.30
CA ARG A 235 24.05 -37.32 7.13
C ARG A 235 23.64 -38.32 8.22
N ILE A 236 23.56 -39.59 7.82
CA ILE A 236 23.88 -40.75 8.67
C ILE A 236 24.75 -41.67 7.84
#